data_AF-A0A1E4EF21-F1
#
_entry.id   AF-A0A1E4EF21-F1
#
_cell.length_a   1.000
_cell.length_b   1.000
_cell.length_c   1.000
_cell.angle_alpha   90.00
_cell.angle_beta   90.00
_cell.angle_gamma   90.00
#
_symmetry.space_group_name_H-M   'P 1'
#
loop_
_entity.id
_entity.type
_entity.pdbx_description
1 polymer ?
#
loop_
_entity_poly.entity_id
_entity_poly.type
_entity_poly.pdbx_seq_one_letter_code
_entity_poly.pdbx_strand_id
1 'polypeptide(L)' 'MGMEDETRAFFIRIANSVALLVLWMLVGVFAGIYFKLAFFEGWPAPGNIIFYIIFLVSLYFILKHLKKKWQL' A
#
# COMPACT_ATOMS: atom_id res chain seq x y z
N MET A 1 -12.12 26.10 -20.45
CA MET A 1 -10.86 25.60 -19.85
C MET A 1 -11.05 24.96 -18.47
N GLY A 2 -12.00 25.40 -17.62
CA GLY A 2 -12.14 24.82 -16.25
C GLY A 2 -12.55 23.34 -16.13
N MET A 3 -13.42 22.82 -17.01
CA MET A 3 -13.96 21.45 -16.87
C MET A 3 -12.94 20.35 -17.22
N GLU A 4 -12.01 20.65 -18.14
CA GLU A 4 -10.94 19.75 -18.56
C GLU A 4 -9.87 19.63 -17.46
N ASP A 5 -9.52 20.75 -16.83
CA ASP A 5 -8.55 20.79 -15.73
C ASP A 5 -9.04 20.02 -14.49
N GLU A 6 -10.32 20.15 -14.13
CA GLU A 6 -10.92 19.39 -13.02
C GLU A 6 -10.97 17.89 -13.31
N THR A 7 -11.37 17.51 -14.53
CA THR A 7 -11.40 16.12 -14.99
C THR A 7 -9.99 15.51 -14.96
N ARG A 8 -9.00 16.25 -15.45
CA ARG A 8 -7.59 15.84 -15.41
C ARG A 8 -7.10 15.65 -13.97
N ALA A 9 -7.40 16.60 -13.08
CA ALA A 9 -7.00 16.52 -11.68
C ALA A 9 -7.60 15.29 -10.99
N PHE A 10 -8.85 14.95 -11.30
CA PHE A 10 -9.52 13.75 -10.79
C PHE A 10 -8.81 12.46 -11.25
N PHE A 11 -8.53 12.32 -12.54
CA PHE A 11 -7.80 11.16 -13.05
C PHE A 11 -6.39 11.03 -12.48
N ILE A 12 -5.66 12.15 -12.32
CA ILE A 12 -4.35 12.17 -11.67
C ILE A 12 -4.47 11.72 -10.21
N ARG A 13 -5.52 12.14 -9.48
CA ARG A 13 -5.75 11.69 -8.10
C ARG A 13 -5.92 10.17 -8.05
N ILE A 14 -6.73 9.59 -8.95
CA ILE A 14 -6.91 8.13 -9.08
C ILE A 14 -5.60 7.44 -9.39
N ALA A 15 -4.91 7.86 -10.46
CA ALA A 15 -3.67 7.24 -10.90
C ALA A 15 -2.63 7.23 -9.79
N ASN A 16 -2.48 8.34 -9.06
CA ASN A 16 -1.57 8.42 -7.92
C ASN A 16 -1.99 7.52 -6.74
N SER A 17 -3.29 7.35 -6.51
CA SER A 17 -3.80 6.44 -5.48
C SER A 17 -3.54 4.97 -5.83
N VAL A 18 -3.75 4.59 -7.09
CA VAL A 18 -3.44 3.24 -7.58
C VAL A 18 -1.93 3.00 -7.56
N ALA A 19 -1.14 3.94 -8.07
CA ALA A 19 0.32 3.83 -8.08
C ALA A 19 0.89 3.64 -6.67
N LEU A 20 0.40 4.39 -5.68
CA LEU A 20 0.79 4.21 -4.28
C LEU A 20 0.51 2.79 -3.77
N LEU A 21 -0.69 2.26 -4.03
CA LEU A 21 -1.06 0.89 -3.62
C LEU A 21 -0.20 -0.15 -4.33
N VAL A 22 0.04 0.00 -5.63
CA VAL A 22 0.88 -0.91 -6.41
C VAL A 22 2.32 -0.89 -5.89
N LEU A 23 2.90 0.29 -5.65
CA LEU A 23 4.24 0.41 -5.07
C LEU A 23 4.35 -0.26 -3.70
N TRP A 24 3.35 -0.04 -2.83
CA TRP A 24 3.31 -0.70 -1.54
C TRP A 24 3.20 -2.23 -1.66
N MET A 25 2.38 -2.73 -2.59
CA MET A 25 2.27 -4.16 -2.88
C MET A 25 3.58 -4.74 -3.40
N LEU A 26 4.31 -4.02 -4.26
CA LEU A 26 5.63 -4.45 -4.76
C LEU A 26 6.65 -4.58 -3.62
N VAL A 27 6.66 -3.61 -2.70
CA VAL A 27 7.50 -3.69 -1.49
C VAL A 27 7.06 -4.88 -0.62
N GLY A 28 5.76 -5.12 -0.47
CA GLY A 28 5.22 -6.26 0.26
C GLY A 28 5.59 -7.61 -0.36
N VAL A 29 5.55 -7.72 -1.69
CA VAL A 29 5.99 -8.91 -2.44
C VAL A 29 7.49 -9.13 -2.29
N PHE A 30 8.29 -8.07 -2.41
CA PHE A 30 9.74 -8.17 -2.25
C PHE A 30 10.11 -8.57 -0.81
N ALA A 31 9.56 -7.91 0.20
CA ALA A 31 9.82 -8.24 1.60
C ALA A 31 9.25 -9.61 1.99
N GLY A 32 8.00 -9.90 1.63
CA GLY A 32 7.27 -11.10 2.06
C GLY A 32 7.64 -12.35 1.26
N ILE A 33 7.71 -12.26 -0.06
CA ILE A 33 7.90 -13.42 -0.93
C ILE A 33 9.38 -13.65 -1.21
N TYR A 34 10.11 -12.62 -1.66
CA TYR A 34 11.52 -12.80 -2.04
C TYR A 34 12.40 -13.16 -0.83
N PHE A 35 12.23 -12.49 0.31
CA PHE A 35 12.90 -12.87 1.57
C PHE A 35 12.16 -13.96 2.36
N LYS A 36 11.08 -14.51 1.82
CA LYS A 36 10.24 -15.54 2.44
C LYS A 36 9.61 -15.19 3.79
N LEU A 37 9.58 -13.91 4.18
CA LEU A 37 9.00 -13.45 5.45
C LEU A 37 7.47 -13.64 5.54
N ALA A 38 6.78 -13.87 4.42
CA ALA A 38 5.35 -14.17 4.38
C ALA A 38 5.02 -15.67 4.54
N PHE A 39 6.02 -16.56 4.52
CA PHE A 39 5.80 -18.00 4.63
C PHE A 39 6.13 -18.52 6.03
N PHE A 40 5.28 -19.40 6.56
CA PHE A 40 5.50 -20.06 7.84
C PHE A 40 6.01 -21.48 7.61
N GLU A 41 7.28 -21.74 7.95
CA GLU A 41 7.87 -23.09 7.91
C GLU A 41 7.68 -23.78 9.28
N GLY A 42 6.43 -24.16 9.56
CA GLY A 42 6.04 -24.83 10.82
C GLY A 42 5.50 -23.88 11.88
N TRP A 43 6.39 -23.18 12.60
CA TRP A 43 6.00 -22.17 13.59
C TRP A 43 6.34 -20.75 13.10
N PRO A 44 5.55 -19.73 13.47
CA PRO A 44 5.86 -18.35 13.09
C PRO A 44 7.21 -17.92 13.65
N ALA A 45 8.17 -17.67 12.78
CA ALA A 45 9.44 -17.09 13.19
C ALA A 45 9.24 -15.61 13.57
N PRO A 46 10.09 -15.04 14.44
CA PRO A 46 10.01 -13.63 14.80
C PRO A 46 10.01 -12.69 13.59
N GLY A 47 10.75 -13.04 12.53
CA GLY A 47 10.79 -12.28 11.28
C GLY A 47 9.44 -12.22 10.56
N ASN A 48 8.66 -13.30 10.58
CA ASN A 48 7.32 -13.31 10.01
C ASN A 48 6.38 -12.39 10.79
N ILE A 49 6.43 -12.47 12.13
CA ILE A 49 5.60 -11.65 13.01
C ILE A 49 5.88 -10.16 12.78
N ILE A 50 7.16 -9.77 12.76
CA ILE A 50 7.58 -8.40 12.48
C ILE A 50 7.10 -7.95 11.10
N PHE A 51 7.26 -8.78 10.07
CA PHE A 51 6.79 -8.48 8.72
C PHE A 51 5.28 -8.18 8.70
N TYR A 52 4.45 -9.05 9.30
CA TYR A 52 3.00 -8.83 9.33
C TYR A 52 2.59 -7.60 10.15
N ILE A 53 3.27 -7.30 11.26
CA ILE A 53 3.02 -6.06 12.02
C ILE A 53 3.31 -4.84 11.15
N ILE A 54 4.48 -4.79 10.51
CA ILE A 54 4.86 -3.67 9.61
C ILE A 54 3.89 -3.57 8.44
N PHE A 55 3.48 -4.70 7.86
CA PHE A 55 2.53 -4.75 6.76
C PHE A 55 1.17 -4.16 7.16
N LEU A 56 0.62 -4.56 8.32
CA LEU A 56 -0.66 -4.05 8.81
C LEU A 56 -0.58 -2.57 9.21
N VAL A 57 0.49 -2.15 9.88
CA VAL A 57 0.71 -0.75 10.26
C VAL A 57 0.84 0.13 9.01
N SER A 58 1.63 -0.29 8.03
CA SER A 58 1.77 0.45 6.77
C SER A 58 0.47 0.50 5.97
N LEU A 59 -0.32 -0.59 5.94
CA LEU A 59 -1.66 -0.60 5.34
C LEU A 59 -2.57 0.43 6.01
N TYR A 60 -2.59 0.48 7.35
CA TYR A 60 -3.37 1.48 8.08
C TYR A 60 -2.98 2.91 7.69
N PHE A 61 -1.68 3.21 7.59
CA PHE A 61 -1.22 4.53 7.15
C PHE A 61 -1.60 4.86 5.70
N ILE A 62 -1.53 3.89 4.79
CA ILE A 62 -1.97 4.07 3.40
C ILE A 62 -3.47 4.34 3.33
N LEU A 63 -4.28 3.57 4.04
CA LEU A 63 -5.73 3.79 4.08
C LEU A 63 -6.07 5.15 4.68
N LYS A 64 -5.38 5.56 5.76
CA LYS A 64 -5.53 6.90 6.35
C LYS A 64 -5.14 8.00 5.35
N HIS A 65 -4.02 7.84 4.65
CA HIS A 65 -3.57 8.78 3.63
C HIS A 65 -4.59 8.90 2.49
N LEU A 66 -5.11 7.77 2.00
CA LEU A 66 -6.12 7.73 0.95
C LEU A 66 -7.42 8.38 1.42
N LYS A 67 -7.95 8.04 2.60
CA LYS A 67 -9.15 8.71 3.15
C LYS A 67 -8.99 10.22 3.21
N LYS A 68 -7.87 10.71 3.76
CA LYS A 68 -7.56 12.15 3.80
C LYS A 68 -7.49 12.76 2.39
N LYS A 69 -6.85 12.08 1.45
CA LYS A 69 -6.69 12.54 0.06
C LYS A 69 -8.03 12.64 -0.67
N TRP A 70 -8.96 11.75 -0.37
CA TRP A 70 -10.30 11.70 -0.95
C TRP A 70 -11.36 12.47 -0.13
N GLN A 71 -10.97 13.04 1.02
CA GLN A 71 -11.88 13.71 1.97
C GLN A 71 -13.07 12.83 2.36
N LEU A 72 -12.81 11.52 2.51
CA LEU A 72 -13.75 10.51 2.99
C LEU A 72 -13.82 10.47 4.52
#